data_AF-A0A2N2XTW7-F1
#
_entry.id   AF-A0A2N2XTW7-F1
#
_cell.length_a   1.000
_cell.length_b   1.000
_cell.length_c   1.000
_cell.angle_alpha   90.00
_cell.angle_beta   90.00
_cell.angle_gamma   90.00
#
_symmetry.space_group_name_H-M   'P 1'
#
loop_
_entity.id
_entity.type
_entity.pdbx_description
1 polymer ?
#
loop_
_entity_poly.entity_id
_entity_poly.type
_entity_poly.pdbx_seq_one_letter_code
_entity_poly.pdbx_strand_id
1 'polypeptide(L)' 'MILHACMLCDYAYDITVGDPSQDIPVGTPFEDLPEDWTCPKCGASKAQFYEEEQ' A
#
# COMPACT_ATOMS: atom_id res chain seq x y z
N MET A 1 2.93 3.44 -14.38
CA MET A 1 3.44 2.96 -13.09
C MET A 1 2.24 2.44 -12.32
N ILE A 2 2.28 1.22 -11.80
CA ILE A 2 1.13 0.64 -11.10
C ILE A 2 1.13 1.17 -9.67
N LEU A 3 0.08 1.91 -9.31
CA LEU A 3 -0.17 2.35 -7.94
C LEU A 3 -1.27 1.49 -7.33
N HIS A 4 -1.16 1.22 -6.04
CA HIS A 4 -2.20 0.52 -5.29
C HIS A 4 -2.92 1.52 -4.40
N ALA A 5 -4.17 1.82 -4.73
CA ALA A 5 -4.98 2.80 -4.03
C ALA A 5 -6.01 2.14 -3.12
N CYS A 6 -6.14 2.64 -1.89
CA CYS A 6 -7.12 2.18 -0.92
C CYS A 6 -8.52 2.64 -1.33
N MET A 7 -9.46 1.70 -1.49
CA MET A 7 -10.85 1.96 -1.86
C MET A 7 -11.63 2.79 -0.82
N LEU A 8 -11.13 2.87 0.43
CA LEU A 8 -11.87 3.49 1.54
C LEU A 8 -11.42 4.93 1.84
N CYS A 9 -10.17 5.28 1.52
CA CYS A 9 -9.61 6.58 1.91
C CYS A 9 -8.66 7.19 0.87
N ASP A 10 -8.58 6.59 -0.33
CA ASP A 10 -7.78 7.07 -1.45
C ASP A 10 -6.26 7.16 -1.17
N TYR A 11 -5.78 6.49 -0.12
CA TYR A 11 -4.34 6.35 0.11
C TYR A 11 -3.69 5.51 -1.00
N ALA A 12 -2.73 6.08 -1.71
CA ALA A 12 -1.89 5.37 -2.66
C ALA A 12 -0.58 4.91 -2.02
N TYR A 13 -0.28 3.62 -2.14
CA TYR A 13 1.01 3.06 -1.72
C TYR A 13 2.11 3.43 -2.73
N ASP A 14 3.18 4.05 -2.23
CA ASP A 14 4.33 4.50 -3.03
C ASP A 14 5.56 3.64 -2.73
N ILE A 15 5.98 2.85 -3.72
CA ILE A 15 7.17 1.98 -3.60
C ILE A 15 8.46 2.77 -3.38
N THR A 16 8.54 4.04 -3.79
CA THR A 16 9.74 4.87 -3.59
C THR A 16 9.88 5.36 -2.15
N VAL A 17 8.82 5.22 -1.36
CA VAL A 17 8.78 5.55 0.07
C VAL A 17 8.68 4.29 0.93
N GLY A 18 7.97 3.25 0.47
CA GLY A 18 7.59 2.10 1.29
C GLY A 18 6.54 2.51 2.33
N ASP A 19 6.61 1.88 3.51
CA ASP A 19 5.82 2.26 4.69
C ASP A 19 6.68 2.11 5.97
N PRO A 20 7.49 3.13 6.30
CA PRO A 20 8.36 3.11 7.47
C PRO A 20 7.62 2.96 8.80
N SER A 21 6.32 3.25 8.85
CA SER A 21 5.53 3.13 10.08
C SER A 21 5.20 1.68 10.45
N GLN A 22 5.30 0.79 9.47
CA GLN A 22 5.05 -0.65 9.58
C GLN A 22 6.29 -1.46 9.14
N ASP A 23 7.48 -0.86 9.24
CA ASP A 23 8.76 -1.48 8.88
C ASP A 23 8.84 -2.01 7.42
N ILE A 24 8.13 -1.36 6.49
CA ILE A 24 8.18 -1.68 5.07
C ILE A 24 9.26 -0.80 4.40
N PRO A 25 10.34 -1.39 3.87
CA PRO A 25 11.42 -0.65 3.26
C PRO A 25 11.03 -0.05 1.90
N VAL A 26 11.79 0.97 1.49
CA VAL A 26 11.73 1.52 0.14
C VAL A 26 12.01 0.43 -0.89
N GLY A 27 11.22 0.42 -1.97
CA GLY A 27 11.33 -0.49 -3.08
C GLY A 27 10.47 -1.75 -2.95
N THR A 28 9.81 -1.98 -1.81
CA THR A 28 8.90 -3.13 -1.62
C THR A 28 7.66 -2.97 -2.51
N PRO A 29 7.40 -3.87 -3.47
CA PRO A 29 6.15 -3.89 -4.23
C PRO A 29 4.94 -4.14 -3.32
N PHE A 30 3.76 -3.67 -3.72
CA PHE A 30 2.54 -3.92 -2.95
C PHE A 30 2.24 -5.41 -2.78
N GLU A 31 2.55 -6.21 -3.80
CA GLU A 31 2.40 -7.67 -3.81
C GLU A 31 3.20 -8.33 -2.68
N ASP A 32 4.41 -7.82 -2.42
CA ASP A 32 5.34 -8.32 -1.41
C ASP A 32 5.06 -7.79 0.02
N LEU A 33 4.06 -6.92 0.19
CA LEU A 33 3.68 -6.48 1.53
C LEU A 33 3.20 -7.66 2.39
N PRO A 34 3.52 -7.68 3.69
CA PRO A 34 3.02 -8.69 4.63
C PRO A 34 1.49 -8.85 4.60
N GLU A 35 0.98 -10.05 4.90
CA GLU A 35 -0.47 -10.32 4.91
C GLU A 35 -1.23 -9.50 5.99
N ASP A 36 -0.55 -9.16 7.08
CA ASP A 36 -1.06 -8.35 8.18
C ASP A 36 -0.86 -6.85 7.96
N TRP A 37 -0.22 -6.43 6.86
CA TRP A 37 -0.11 -5.02 6.52
C TRP A 37 -1.50 -4.42 6.30
N THR A 38 -1.70 -3.23 6.86
CA THR A 38 -2.94 -2.47 6.71
C THR A 38 -2.65 -1.07 6.22
N CYS A 39 -3.64 -0.42 5.61
CA CYS A 39 -3.53 0.95 5.16
C CYS A 39 -3.11 1.86 6.32
N PRO A 40 -1.97 2.58 6.23
CA PRO A 40 -1.48 3.41 7.34
C PRO A 40 -2.39 4.62 7.63
N LYS A 41 -3.35 4.94 6.73
CA LYS A 41 -4.32 6.01 6.93
C LYS A 41 -5.58 5.56 7.67
N CYS A 42 -6.12 4.39 7.33
CA CYS A 42 -7.46 3.99 7.78
C CYS A 42 -7.55 2.56 8.33
N GLY A 43 -6.47 1.79 8.33
CA GLY A 43 -6.42 0.41 8.83
C GLY A 43 -7.10 -0.63 7.94
N ALA A 44 -7.48 -0.29 6.71
CA ALA A 44 -8.04 -1.25 5.76
C ALA A 44 -7.02 -2.32 5.39
N SER A 45 -7.45 -3.57 5.19
CA SER A 45 -6.56 -4.64 4.74
C SER A 45 -6.14 -4.47 3.27
N LYS A 46 -5.10 -5.20 2.84
CA LYS A 46 -4.65 -5.25 1.43
C LYS A 46 -5.78 -5.56 0.44
N ALA A 47 -6.78 -6.34 0.85
CA ALA A 47 -7.92 -6.71 0.01
C ALA A 47 -8.84 -5.51 -0.34
N GLN A 48 -8.66 -4.36 0.32
CA GLN A 48 -9.39 -3.12 0.04
C GLN A 48 -8.57 -2.17 -0.86
N PHE A 49 -7.56 -2.67 -1.56
CA PHE A 49 -6.78 -1.92 -2.53
C PHE A 49 -7.07 -2.40 -3.95
N TYR A 50 -6.99 -1.47 -4.90
CA TYR A 50 -7.08 -1.75 -6.33
C TYR A 50 -5.84 -1.23 -7.04
N GLU A 51 -5.49 -1.90 -8.13
CA GLU A 51 -4.45 -1.47 -9.05
C GLU A 51 -5.00 -0.37 -9.94
N GLU A 52 -4.25 0.73 -10.04
CA GLU A 52 -4.50 1.80 -11.00
C GLU A 52 -3.26 2.01 -11.86
N GLU A 53 -3.46 2.05 -13.17
CA GLU A 53 -2.41 2.40 -14.13
C GLU A 53 -2.38 3.93 -14.31
N GLN A 54 -1.29 4.57 -13.88
CA GLN A 54 -1.00 5.99 -14.16
C GLN A 54 0.34 6.19 -14.88
#